data_AF-A0A8H3CDU9-F1
#
_entry.id   AF-A0A8H3CDU9-F1
#
_cell.length_a   1.000
_cell.length_b   1.000
_cell.length_c   1.000
_cell.angle_alpha   90.00
_cell.angle_beta   90.00
_cell.angle_gamma   90.00
#
_symmetry.space_group_name_H-M   'P 1'
#
loop_
_entity.id
_entity.type
_entity.pdbx_description
1 polymer ?
#
loop_
_entity_poly.entity_id
_entity_poly.type
_entity_poly.pdbx_seq_one_letter_code
_entity_poly.pdbx_strand_id
1 'polypeptide(L)'
;MTNTYEDMMWPGLSGSEGEMTLRGAIEDRRHARKFLGKFNPEIEVKQVDEALRKDIQDQIGKCVDSSLSLLVAYIQGHGQITNHTVQYITGDRKKGSLEGLTAEELIEMFSRFSAQTMLVAITDFCHSGNVYRLPFRLVIGIDGTGYWDETGEWNHDDTFSRKNRINSPMLHIAGSLRQQYAYETRMRGGYFTNVCTPRKRFDKVGTD
;
A
#
# COMPACT_ATOMS: atom_id res chain seq x y z
N MET A 1 -1.12 -3.50 7.52
CA MET A 1 -0.45 -2.38 8.20
C MET A 1 -1.27 -1.14 7.91
N THR A 2 -1.74 -0.45 8.94
CA THR A 2 -2.73 0.62 8.77
C THR A 2 -2.56 1.68 9.84
N ASN A 3 -2.75 2.94 9.48
CA ASN A 3 -2.56 4.10 10.37
C ASN A 3 -3.78 5.02 10.35
N THR A 4 -4.23 5.46 11.53
CA THR A 4 -5.28 6.47 11.67
C THR A 4 -4.70 7.86 11.90
N TYR A 5 -3.47 7.98 12.41
CA TYR A 5 -2.82 9.26 12.71
C TYR A 5 -3.67 10.18 13.60
N GLU A 6 -4.40 9.59 14.57
CA GLU A 6 -5.21 10.34 15.53
C GLU A 6 -4.33 11.36 16.29
N ASP A 7 -4.80 12.60 16.31
CA ASP A 7 -4.14 13.78 16.91
C ASP A 7 -2.79 14.18 16.29
N MET A 8 -2.44 13.64 15.12
CA MET A 8 -1.23 14.04 14.40
C MET A 8 -1.49 15.21 13.46
N MET A 9 -0.47 16.07 13.33
CA MET A 9 -0.51 17.28 12.51
C MET A 9 0.60 17.27 11.47
N TRP A 10 0.28 17.69 10.25
CA TRP A 10 1.24 17.98 9.21
C TRP A 10 2.19 19.11 9.67
N PRO A 11 3.52 18.93 9.61
CA PRO A 11 4.46 19.97 10.00
C PRO A 11 4.25 21.26 9.21
N GLY A 12 4.21 22.39 9.91
CA GLY A 12 4.04 23.72 9.30
C GLY A 12 2.60 24.08 8.94
N LEU A 13 1.64 23.17 9.07
CA LEU A 13 0.21 23.46 8.94
C LEU A 13 -0.43 23.64 10.33
N SER A 14 -1.53 24.39 10.40
CA SER A 14 -2.24 24.68 11.65
C SER A 14 -3.75 24.58 11.46
N GLY A 15 -4.49 24.45 12.56
CA GLY A 15 -5.95 24.27 12.51
C GLY A 15 -6.37 22.97 11.82
N SER A 16 -7.62 22.91 11.33
CA SER A 16 -8.17 21.71 10.68
C SER A 16 -7.47 21.33 9.37
N GLU A 17 -6.76 22.26 8.73
CA GLU A 17 -6.02 22.00 7.49
C GLU A 17 -4.74 21.17 7.73
N GLY A 18 -4.23 21.19 8.96
CA GLY A 18 -3.06 20.40 9.33
C GLY A 18 -3.39 19.00 9.87
N GLU A 19 -4.67 18.66 10.08
CA GLU A 19 -5.06 17.39 10.69
C GLU A 19 -4.72 16.21 9.76
N MET A 20 -3.99 15.22 10.29
CA MET A 20 -3.63 14.01 9.53
C MET A 20 -4.61 12.87 9.72
N THR A 21 -5.61 13.02 10.59
CA THR A 21 -6.45 11.90 11.00
C THR A 21 -7.24 11.30 9.82
N LEU A 22 -7.02 10.00 9.59
CA LEU A 22 -7.71 9.17 8.62
C LEU A 22 -8.86 8.43 9.32
N ARG A 23 -10.07 8.98 9.21
CA ARG A 23 -11.26 8.51 9.95
C ARG A 23 -11.82 7.21 9.36
N GLY A 24 -11.54 6.97 8.09
CA GLY A 24 -11.93 5.80 7.32
C GLY A 24 -10.99 4.62 7.44
N ALA A 25 -9.79 4.83 7.98
CA ALA A 25 -8.79 3.78 8.17
C ALA A 25 -9.36 2.58 8.96
N ILE A 26 -10.26 2.82 9.92
CA ILE A 26 -10.93 1.75 10.68
C ILE A 26 -11.80 0.86 9.77
N GLU A 27 -12.52 1.46 8.83
CA GLU A 27 -13.31 0.73 7.85
C GLU A 27 -12.43 0.03 6.82
N ASP A 28 -11.33 0.66 6.40
CA ASP A 28 -10.35 0.05 5.51
C ASP A 28 -9.74 -1.20 6.12
N ARG A 29 -9.36 -1.16 7.40
CA ARG A 29 -8.90 -2.34 8.17
C ARG A 29 -9.91 -3.48 8.07
N ARG A 30 -11.19 -3.19 8.32
CA ARG A 30 -12.27 -4.18 8.30
C ARG A 30 -12.45 -4.78 6.91
N HIS A 31 -12.45 -3.93 5.88
CA HIS A 31 -12.64 -4.30 4.49
C HIS A 31 -11.47 -5.10 3.94
N ALA A 32 -10.24 -4.64 4.17
CA ALA A 32 -9.02 -5.32 3.82
C ALA A 32 -8.95 -6.70 4.48
N ARG A 33 -9.23 -6.81 5.79
CA ARG A 33 -9.28 -8.10 6.48
C ARG A 33 -10.30 -9.05 5.85
N LYS A 34 -11.50 -8.56 5.52
CA LYS A 34 -12.52 -9.36 4.85
C LYS A 34 -12.11 -9.79 3.44
N PHE A 35 -11.42 -8.93 2.70
CA PHE A 35 -10.87 -9.24 1.39
C PHE A 35 -9.77 -10.29 1.48
N LEU A 36 -8.80 -10.10 2.38
CA LEU A 36 -7.68 -11.02 2.63
C LEU A 36 -8.17 -12.38 3.12
N GLY A 37 -9.18 -12.42 3.99
CA GLY A 37 -9.79 -13.67 4.46
C GLY A 37 -10.56 -14.46 3.41
N LYS A 38 -10.70 -13.94 2.17
CA LYS A 38 -11.22 -14.72 1.03
C LYS A 38 -10.15 -15.48 0.27
N PHE A 39 -8.89 -15.07 0.43
CA PHE A 39 -7.80 -15.91 0.01
C PHE A 39 -7.77 -17.16 0.92
N ASN A 40 -7.15 -18.24 0.42
CA ASN A 40 -7.12 -19.57 1.03
C ASN A 40 -7.28 -19.55 2.58
N PRO A 41 -8.20 -20.33 3.18
CA PRO A 41 -8.40 -20.39 4.64
C PRO A 41 -7.14 -20.69 5.48
N GLU A 42 -6.06 -21.15 4.86
CA GLU A 42 -4.75 -21.36 5.48
C GLU A 42 -3.88 -20.10 5.57
N ILE A 43 -4.31 -18.95 5.05
CA ILE A 43 -3.55 -17.69 5.12
C ILE A 43 -3.68 -17.07 6.50
N GLU A 44 -2.56 -17.02 7.23
CA GLU A 44 -2.44 -16.30 8.48
C GLU A 44 -2.51 -14.78 8.23
N VAL A 45 -3.55 -14.12 8.75
CA VAL A 45 -3.70 -12.66 8.65
C VAL A 45 -3.13 -12.00 9.90
N LYS A 46 -1.99 -11.32 9.75
CA LYS A 46 -1.38 -10.49 10.80
C LYS A 46 -1.78 -9.02 10.64
N GLN A 47 -2.35 -8.45 11.69
CA GLN A 47 -2.75 -7.04 11.73
C GLN A 47 -1.72 -6.23 12.52
N VAL A 48 -1.38 -5.06 11.98
CA VAL A 48 -0.53 -4.05 12.64
C VAL A 48 -1.24 -2.71 12.51
N ASP A 49 -1.76 -2.23 13.63
CA ASP A 49 -2.46 -0.96 13.77
C ASP A 49 -1.51 0.10 14.31
N GLU A 50 -1.64 1.33 13.82
CA GLU A 50 -0.68 2.41 14.09
C GLU A 50 0.77 1.94 13.83
N ALA A 51 0.94 1.28 12.69
CA ALA A 51 2.16 0.65 12.23
C ALA A 51 3.36 1.62 12.27
N LEU A 52 4.21 1.40 13.28
CA LEU A 52 5.50 2.06 13.42
C LEU A 52 6.47 1.49 12.37
N ARG A 53 7.51 2.25 12.04
CA ARG A 53 8.60 1.80 11.15
C ARG A 53 9.15 0.45 11.60
N LYS A 54 9.45 0.32 12.89
CA LYS A 54 10.02 -0.91 13.46
C LYS A 54 9.06 -2.10 13.29
N ASP A 55 7.77 -1.91 13.56
CA ASP A 55 6.79 -2.99 13.44
C ASP A 55 6.68 -3.48 11.99
N ILE A 56 6.71 -2.57 11.02
CA ILE A 56 6.69 -2.92 9.59
C ILE A 56 7.93 -3.72 9.22
N GLN A 57 9.11 -3.24 9.60
CA GLN A 57 10.39 -3.91 9.35
C GLN A 57 10.44 -5.31 9.99
N ASP A 58 10.03 -5.42 11.25
CA ASP A 58 10.03 -6.69 11.98
C ASP A 58 9.05 -7.70 11.39
N GLN A 59 7.86 -7.27 10.96
CA GLN A 59 6.87 -8.18 10.37
C GLN A 59 7.30 -8.65 8.97
N ILE A 60 7.82 -7.75 8.14
CA ILE A 60 8.36 -8.14 6.82
C ILE A 60 9.57 -9.06 7.01
N GLY A 61 10.48 -8.73 7.93
CA GLY A 61 11.63 -9.56 8.27
C GLY A 61 11.25 -10.99 8.67
N LYS A 62 10.27 -11.15 9.57
CA LYS A 62 9.74 -12.46 9.93
C LYS A 62 9.20 -13.24 8.73
N CYS A 63 8.52 -12.56 7.79
CA CYS A 63 7.98 -13.21 6.59
C CYS A 63 9.11 -13.67 5.65
N VAL A 64 10.18 -12.88 5.52
CA VAL A 64 11.39 -13.27 4.75
C VAL A 64 11.98 -14.55 5.33
N ASP A 65 12.11 -14.63 6.65
CA ASP A 65 12.72 -15.78 7.33
C ASP A 65 11.82 -17.05 7.30
N SER A 66 10.52 -16.88 7.05
CA SER A 66 9.53 -17.97 7.11
C SER A 66 9.38 -18.78 5.83
N SER A 67 10.14 -18.47 4.76
CA SER A 67 10.10 -19.19 3.46
C SER A 67 8.68 -19.39 2.88
N LEU A 68 7.86 -18.34 2.95
CA LEU A 68 6.47 -18.37 2.49
C LEU A 68 6.39 -18.55 0.96
N SER A 69 5.38 -19.29 0.47
CA SER A 69 5.07 -19.36 -0.97
C SER A 69 4.32 -18.14 -1.47
N LEU A 70 3.55 -17.47 -0.60
CA LEU A 70 2.79 -16.26 -0.90
C LEU A 70 2.82 -15.30 0.31
N LEU A 71 3.08 -14.03 0.03
CA LEU A 71 2.85 -12.93 0.97
C LEU A 71 1.91 -11.92 0.34
N VAL A 72 0.84 -11.56 1.06
CA VAL A 72 -0.04 -10.45 0.70
C VAL A 72 0.12 -9.34 1.74
N ALA A 73 0.68 -8.20 1.33
CA ALA A 73 0.89 -7.03 2.17
C ALA A 73 -0.12 -5.94 1.82
N TYR A 74 -0.98 -5.58 2.76
CA TYR A 74 -1.87 -4.42 2.65
C TYR A 74 -1.33 -3.28 3.52
N ILE A 75 -1.06 -2.12 2.91
CA ILE A 75 -0.48 -0.94 3.55
C ILE A 75 -1.40 0.24 3.29
N GLN A 76 -1.98 0.81 4.35
CA GLN A 76 -2.86 1.98 4.27
C GLN A 76 -2.32 3.11 5.15
N GLY A 77 -2.37 4.33 4.64
CA GLY A 77 -1.98 5.51 5.40
C GLY A 77 -1.77 6.74 4.53
N HIS A 78 -0.89 7.63 4.97
CA HIS A 78 -0.46 8.80 4.21
C HIS A 78 0.78 8.50 3.38
N GLY A 79 0.81 9.03 2.17
CA GLY A 79 1.99 9.11 1.34
C GLY A 79 2.29 10.57 1.02
N GLN A 80 3.56 10.94 1.00
CA GLN A 80 4.01 12.26 0.53
C GLN A 80 5.18 12.12 -0.43
N ILE A 81 5.40 13.15 -1.25
CA ILE A 81 6.61 13.24 -2.07
C ILE A 81 7.66 14.02 -1.30
N THR A 82 8.84 13.45 -1.12
CA THR A 82 10.00 14.09 -0.47
C THR A 82 11.24 13.76 -1.27
N ASN A 83 12.07 14.76 -1.59
CA ASN A 83 13.31 14.58 -2.37
C ASN A 83 13.12 13.76 -3.66
N HIS A 84 12.02 14.02 -4.39
CA HIS A 84 11.61 13.29 -5.60
C HIS A 84 11.26 11.81 -5.42
N THR A 85 11.28 11.27 -4.21
CA THR A 85 10.80 9.92 -3.89
C THR A 85 9.47 9.97 -3.13
N VAL A 86 8.79 8.83 -3.04
CA VAL A 86 7.57 8.68 -2.25
C VAL A 86 7.97 8.22 -0.84
N GLN A 87 7.38 8.83 0.17
CA GLN A 87 7.51 8.41 1.56
C GLN A 87 6.14 8.02 2.11
N TYR A 88 6.01 6.79 2.57
CA TYR A 88 4.88 6.33 3.35
C TYR A 88 5.07 6.76 4.81
N ILE A 89 4.14 7.54 5.36
CA ILE A 89 4.23 8.03 6.74
C ILE A 89 3.87 6.91 7.71
N THR A 90 4.72 6.64 8.69
CA THR A 90 4.46 5.61 9.71
C THR A 90 3.74 6.19 10.92
N GLY A 91 3.31 5.34 11.86
CA GLY A 91 2.70 5.78 13.12
C GLY A 91 3.69 6.43 14.11
N ASP A 92 4.97 6.57 13.73
CA ASP A 92 6.02 7.12 14.57
C ASP A 92 5.76 8.61 14.87
N ARG A 93 5.59 8.93 16.16
CA ARG A 93 5.33 10.31 16.61
C ARG A 93 6.64 11.02 16.94
N LYS A 94 6.95 12.07 16.18
CA LYS A 94 8.11 12.94 16.45
C LYS A 94 7.71 14.41 16.34
N LYS A 95 8.14 15.21 17.31
CA LYS A 95 7.77 16.63 17.36
C LYS A 95 8.40 17.37 16.19
N GLY A 96 7.55 17.93 15.31
CA GLY A 96 7.98 18.79 14.21
C GLY A 96 8.53 18.08 12.96
N SER A 97 8.48 16.75 12.90
CA SER A 97 8.90 16.00 11.71
C SER A 97 8.06 14.73 11.57
N LEU A 98 7.75 14.37 10.33
CA LEU A 98 7.12 13.09 10.03
C LEU A 98 8.17 12.04 9.75
N GLU A 99 8.00 10.89 10.38
CA GLU A 99 8.80 9.71 10.12
C GLU A 99 8.04 8.80 9.15
N GLY A 100 8.78 8.10 8.30
CA GLY A 100 8.17 7.31 7.25
C GLY A 100 9.18 6.51 6.46
N LEU A 101 8.70 5.48 5.76
CA LEU A 101 9.50 4.63 4.91
C LEU A 101 9.56 5.22 3.50
N THR A 102 10.76 5.43 2.97
CA THR A 102 10.91 5.83 1.57
C THR A 102 10.61 4.65 0.64
N ALA A 103 10.38 4.95 -0.65
CA ALA A 103 10.23 3.93 -1.68
C ALA A 103 11.43 2.97 -1.70
N GLU A 104 12.64 3.49 -1.48
CA GLU A 104 13.88 2.73 -1.45
C GLU A 104 13.93 1.76 -0.26
N GLU A 105 13.53 2.21 0.93
CA GLU A 105 13.42 1.34 2.11
C GLU A 105 12.38 0.24 1.88
N LEU A 106 11.23 0.57 1.27
CA LEU A 106 10.22 -0.42 0.90
C LEU A 106 10.78 -1.43 -0.10
N ILE A 107 11.45 -0.97 -1.16
CA ILE A 107 12.09 -1.84 -2.15
C ILE A 107 13.11 -2.77 -1.49
N GLU A 108 13.99 -2.25 -0.64
CA GLU A 108 15.00 -3.04 0.08
C GLU A 108 14.37 -4.12 0.96
N MET A 109 13.28 -3.80 1.66
CA MET A 109 12.59 -4.79 2.48
C MET A 109 12.00 -5.92 1.62
N PHE A 110 11.36 -5.60 0.50
CA PHE A 110 10.74 -6.59 -0.38
C PHE A 110 11.74 -7.30 -1.29
N SER A 111 12.93 -6.74 -1.54
CA SER A 111 13.98 -7.39 -2.34
C SER A 111 14.65 -8.58 -1.63
N ARG A 112 14.44 -8.70 -0.31
CA ARG A 112 14.97 -9.79 0.51
C ARG A 112 14.22 -11.11 0.34
N PHE A 113 13.03 -11.11 -0.24
CA PHE A 113 12.28 -12.34 -0.50
C PHE A 113 12.95 -13.16 -1.60
N SER A 114 12.78 -14.48 -1.50
CA SER A 114 13.31 -15.40 -2.51
C SER A 114 12.46 -15.39 -3.78
N ALA A 115 13.04 -15.79 -4.90
CA ALA A 115 12.30 -15.97 -6.16
C ALA A 115 11.14 -17.00 -6.08
N GLN A 116 11.10 -17.81 -5.02
CA GLN A 116 10.06 -18.82 -4.77
C GLN A 116 8.85 -18.23 -4.03
N THR A 117 8.99 -17.05 -3.42
CA THR A 117 7.89 -16.36 -2.75
C THR A 117 7.18 -15.45 -3.75
N MET A 118 5.88 -15.64 -3.95
CA MET A 118 5.04 -14.68 -4.66
C MET A 118 4.64 -13.54 -3.73
N LEU A 119 4.73 -12.31 -4.22
CA LEU A 119 4.41 -11.10 -3.47
C LEU A 119 3.19 -10.42 -4.08
N VAL A 120 2.23 -10.06 -3.24
CA VAL A 120 1.14 -9.14 -3.59
C VAL A 120 1.20 -7.96 -2.64
N ALA A 121 1.61 -6.79 -3.12
CA ALA A 121 1.55 -5.57 -2.33
C ALA A 121 0.36 -4.73 -2.75
N ILE A 122 -0.40 -4.25 -1.79
CA ILE A 122 -1.55 -3.38 -1.97
C ILE A 122 -1.28 -2.12 -1.16
N THR A 123 -1.13 -0.98 -1.84
CA THR A 123 -0.78 0.30 -1.20
C THR A 123 -1.93 1.27 -1.35
N ASP A 124 -2.66 1.50 -0.27
CA ASP A 124 -3.78 2.43 -0.16
C ASP A 124 -3.31 3.74 0.51
N PHE A 125 -2.50 4.50 -0.24
CA PHE A 125 -2.02 5.82 0.14
C PHE A 125 -1.70 6.66 -1.10
N CYS A 126 -1.69 7.99 -0.95
CA CYS A 126 -1.41 8.95 -2.01
C CYS A 126 -0.02 8.75 -2.63
N HIS A 127 0.13 9.11 -3.90
CA HIS A 127 1.39 9.03 -4.63
C HIS A 127 1.99 7.62 -4.76
N SER A 128 1.25 6.55 -4.43
CA SER A 128 1.76 5.17 -4.40
C SER A 128 2.33 4.72 -5.75
N GLY A 129 1.66 4.97 -6.88
CA GLY A 129 2.20 4.78 -8.23
C GLY A 129 2.93 3.44 -8.41
N ASN A 130 4.11 3.46 -9.04
CA ASN A 130 5.02 2.32 -9.12
C ASN A 130 6.13 2.43 -8.06
N VAL A 131 5.77 2.50 -6.76
CA VAL A 131 6.72 2.66 -5.64
C VAL A 131 7.78 1.55 -5.60
N TYR A 132 7.45 0.36 -6.09
CA TYR A 132 8.36 -0.79 -6.15
C TYR A 132 9.19 -0.88 -7.44
N ARG A 133 9.02 0.07 -8.36
CA ARG A 133 9.76 0.16 -9.63
C ARG A 133 9.72 -1.13 -10.44
N LEU A 134 8.55 -1.77 -10.47
CA LEU A 134 8.32 -3.00 -11.23
C LEU A 134 8.44 -2.74 -12.74
N PRO A 135 8.92 -3.72 -13.53
CA PRO A 135 9.17 -3.54 -14.96
C PRO A 135 7.93 -3.26 -15.78
N PHE A 136 6.77 -3.79 -15.38
CA PHE A 136 5.54 -3.65 -16.14
C PHE A 136 4.41 -3.09 -15.29
N ARG A 137 3.56 -2.29 -15.93
CA ARG A 137 2.29 -1.82 -15.37
C ARG A 137 1.15 -2.13 -16.33
N LEU A 138 -0.03 -2.41 -15.79
CA LEU A 138 -1.24 -2.52 -16.58
C LEU A 138 -1.82 -1.13 -16.81
N VAL A 139 -1.96 -0.73 -18.08
CA VAL A 139 -2.62 0.52 -18.47
C VAL A 139 -4.00 0.17 -19.01
N ILE A 140 -5.02 0.85 -18.49
CA ILE A 140 -6.40 0.72 -18.96
C ILE A 140 -6.75 1.96 -19.79
N GLY A 141 -7.06 1.74 -21.07
CA GLY A 141 -7.50 2.77 -22.00
C GLY A 141 -8.89 3.31 -21.65
N ILE A 142 -9.24 4.45 -22.24
CA ILE A 142 -10.57 5.08 -22.08
C ILE A 142 -11.70 4.16 -22.58
N ASP A 143 -11.40 3.29 -23.55
CA ASP A 143 -12.29 2.27 -24.09
C ASP A 143 -12.40 1.01 -23.21
N GLY A 144 -11.69 0.96 -22.08
CA GLY A 144 -11.65 -0.18 -21.18
C GLY A 144 -10.72 -1.31 -21.61
N THR A 145 -9.99 -1.16 -22.73
CA THR A 145 -8.97 -2.14 -23.11
C THR A 145 -7.76 -2.04 -22.20
N GLY A 146 -7.15 -3.18 -21.87
CA GLY A 146 -5.98 -3.26 -21.00
C GLY A 146 -4.76 -3.77 -21.75
N TYR A 147 -3.60 -3.13 -21.57
CA TYR A 147 -2.33 -3.61 -22.08
C TYR A 147 -1.20 -3.42 -21.07
N TRP A 148 -0.17 -4.25 -21.17
CA TRP A 148 1.03 -4.15 -20.35
C TRP A 148 2.01 -3.18 -21.00
N ASP A 149 2.45 -2.21 -20.22
CA ASP A 149 3.41 -1.17 -20.61
C ASP A 149 4.68 -1.31 -19.76
N GLU A 150 5.85 -1.21 -20.38
CA GLU A 150 7.13 -1.21 -19.66
C GLU A 150 7.32 0.14 -18.96
N THR A 151 7.75 0.10 -17.70
CA THR A 151 7.81 1.31 -16.88
C THR A 151 9.11 2.07 -17.11
N GLY A 152 9.02 3.40 -17.18
CA GLY A 152 10.20 4.26 -17.23
C GLY A 152 11.06 4.10 -15.97
N GLU A 153 10.43 3.85 -14.81
CA GLU A 153 11.11 3.64 -13.54
C GLU A 153 12.08 2.45 -13.56
N TRP A 154 11.75 1.39 -14.31
CA TRP A 154 12.62 0.23 -14.49
C TRP A 154 13.81 0.54 -15.41
N ASN A 155 13.58 1.29 -16.48
CA ASN A 155 14.63 1.64 -17.45
C ASN A 155 15.70 2.60 -16.89
N HIS A 156 15.39 3.36 -15.83
CA HIS A 156 16.34 4.26 -15.16
C HIS A 156 17.09 3.59 -13.99
N ASP A 157 16.92 2.28 -13.81
CA ASP A 157 17.42 1.54 -12.65
C ASP A 157 18.93 1.26 -12.65
N ASP A 158 19.67 1.74 -13.65
CA ASP A 158 21.14 1.76 -13.63
C ASP A 158 21.71 2.84 -12.70
N THR A 159 20.91 3.82 -12.27
CA THR A 159 21.28 4.82 -11.25
C THR A 159 21.06 4.35 -9.82
N PHE A 160 20.30 3.26 -9.65
CA PHE A 160 20.00 2.67 -8.37
C PHE A 160 20.84 1.42 -8.18
N SER A 161 21.26 1.18 -6.94
CA SER A 161 22.01 -0.02 -6.57
C SER A 161 21.23 -1.26 -7.01
N ARG A 162 21.68 -1.91 -8.10
CA ARG A 162 21.14 -3.19 -8.62
C ARG A 162 20.98 -4.25 -7.52
N LYS A 163 21.70 -4.11 -6.41
CA LYS A 163 21.64 -4.96 -5.22
C LYS A 163 20.23 -5.06 -4.61
N ASN A 164 19.39 -4.03 -4.75
CA ASN A 164 18.08 -3.97 -4.09
C ASN A 164 16.90 -4.22 -5.05
N ARG A 165 17.14 -4.83 -6.23
CA ARG A 165 16.03 -5.20 -7.12
C ARG A 165 15.18 -6.30 -6.50
N ILE A 166 13.86 -6.18 -6.62
CA ILE A 166 12.92 -7.22 -6.21
C ILE A 166 13.01 -8.37 -7.22
N ASN A 167 13.57 -9.50 -6.78
CA ASN A 167 13.75 -10.70 -7.61
C ASN A 167 12.56 -11.66 -7.50
N SER A 168 11.72 -11.50 -6.48
CA SER A 168 10.49 -12.26 -6.30
C SER A 168 9.41 -11.85 -7.31
N PRO A 169 8.62 -12.80 -7.84
CA PRO A 169 7.43 -12.46 -8.61
C PRO A 169 6.50 -11.57 -7.77
N MET A 170 6.22 -10.36 -8.26
CA MET A 170 5.46 -9.37 -7.51
C MET A 170 4.33 -8.76 -8.34
N LEU A 171 3.13 -8.76 -7.75
CA LEU A 171 2.00 -7.95 -8.21
C LEU A 171 1.82 -6.77 -7.24
N HIS A 172 1.91 -5.55 -7.76
CA HIS A 172 1.61 -4.34 -6.99
C HIS A 172 0.27 -3.75 -7.44
N ILE A 173 -0.61 -3.52 -6.48
CA ILE A 173 -1.90 -2.85 -6.69
C ILE A 173 -1.84 -1.52 -5.94
N ALA A 174 -1.69 -0.43 -6.68
CA ALA A 174 -1.62 0.92 -6.13
C ALA A 174 -3.00 1.57 -6.07
N GLY A 175 -3.34 2.16 -4.92
CA GLY A 175 -4.56 2.93 -4.72
C GLY A 175 -4.57 4.29 -5.42
N SER A 176 -3.40 4.76 -5.89
CA SER A 176 -3.28 6.02 -6.64
C SER A 176 -2.13 5.98 -7.65
N LEU A 177 -2.20 6.82 -8.69
CA LEU A 177 -1.01 7.16 -9.48
C LEU A 177 -0.02 8.00 -8.66
N ARG A 178 1.23 8.11 -9.12
CA ARG A 178 2.30 8.88 -8.45
C ARG A 178 1.94 10.35 -8.23
N GLN A 179 1.20 10.95 -9.16
CA GLN A 179 0.78 12.35 -9.09
C GLN A 179 -0.64 12.52 -8.55
N GLN A 180 -1.30 11.44 -8.13
CA GLN A 180 -2.67 11.48 -7.63
C GLN A 180 -2.73 11.34 -6.12
N TYR A 181 -3.66 12.09 -5.54
CA TYR A 181 -4.12 11.90 -4.18
C TYR A 181 -5.14 10.74 -4.13
N ALA A 182 -5.00 9.88 -3.14
CA ALA A 182 -6.03 8.91 -2.78
C ALA A 182 -7.01 9.59 -1.81
N TYR A 183 -8.31 9.52 -2.10
CA TYR A 183 -9.34 10.15 -1.27
C TYR A 183 -9.92 9.16 -0.27
N GLU A 184 -10.14 9.63 0.96
CA GLU A 184 -10.89 8.92 1.99
C GLU A 184 -12.35 9.42 2.00
N THR A 185 -13.31 8.50 2.16
CA THR A 185 -14.73 8.83 2.28
C THR A 185 -15.18 9.05 3.74
N ARG A 186 -14.26 9.41 4.63
CA ARG A 186 -14.46 9.49 6.09
C ARG A 186 -15.04 8.18 6.61
N MET A 187 -16.34 8.12 6.92
CA MET A 187 -16.96 6.99 7.59
C MET A 187 -17.11 5.70 6.75
N ARG A 188 -16.69 5.66 5.48
CA ARG A 188 -16.78 4.45 4.66
C ARG A 188 -15.43 3.89 4.21
N GLY A 189 -14.31 4.47 4.63
CA GLY A 189 -12.96 4.05 4.21
C GLY A 189 -12.45 4.74 2.94
N GLY A 190 -11.30 4.34 2.45
CA GLY A 190 -10.71 4.72 1.17
C GLY A 190 -11.57 4.27 -0.02
N TYR A 191 -11.56 5.07 -1.09
CA TYR A 191 -12.25 4.70 -2.33
C TYR A 191 -11.74 3.38 -2.89
N PHE A 192 -10.42 3.17 -2.87
CA PHE A 192 -9.78 1.98 -3.38
C PHE A 192 -10.22 0.72 -2.62
N THR A 193 -10.19 0.79 -1.29
CA THR A 193 -10.48 -0.34 -0.40
C THR A 193 -11.94 -0.77 -0.45
N ASN A 194 -12.84 0.20 -0.64
CA ASN A 194 -14.24 -0.09 -0.91
C ASN A 194 -14.43 -0.95 -2.17
N VAL A 195 -13.64 -0.73 -3.24
CA VAL A 195 -13.69 -1.54 -4.46
C VAL A 195 -13.20 -2.98 -4.22
N CYS A 196 -12.25 -3.16 -3.31
CA CYS A 196 -11.78 -4.49 -2.91
C CYS A 196 -12.84 -5.29 -2.13
N THR A 197 -13.91 -4.65 -1.64
CA THR A 197 -15.07 -5.36 -1.10
C THR A 197 -16.14 -5.55 -2.18
N PRO A 198 -16.49 -6.79 -2.57
CA PRO A 198 -17.57 -6.96 -3.51
C PRO A 198 -18.86 -6.46 -2.86
N ARG A 199 -19.53 -5.55 -3.57
CA ARG A 199 -20.94 -5.25 -3.34
C ARG A 199 -21.67 -6.59 -3.35
N LYS A 200 -22.55 -6.83 -2.37
CA LYS A 200 -23.54 -7.90 -2.49
C LYS A 200 -24.15 -7.71 -3.88
N ARG A 201 -24.02 -8.70 -4.76
CA ARG A 201 -24.86 -8.73 -5.97
C ARG A 201 -26.29 -8.51 -5.47
N PHE A 202 -27.02 -7.63 -6.13
CA PHE A 202 -28.45 -7.52 -5.96
C PHE A 202 -29.09 -8.79 -6.52
N ASP A 203 -28.89 -9.93 -5.85
CA ASP A 203 -29.60 -11.18 -6.10
C ASP A 203 -30.94 -11.10 -5.36
N LYS A 204 -31.77 -10.13 -5.75
CA LYS A 204 -33.21 -10.08 -5.49
C LYS A 204 -33.85 -9.18 -6.55
N VAL A 205 -33.88 -9.66 -7.79
CA VAL A 205 -35.06 -9.41 -8.63
C VAL A 205 -35.92 -10.65 -8.44
N GLY A 206 -36.84 -10.56 -7.50
CA GLY A 206 -37.91 -11.53 -7.38
C GLY A 206 -38.72 -11.48 -8.66
N THR A 207 -38.85 -12.64 -9.30
CA THR A 207 -39.94 -12.89 -10.23
C THR A 207 -41.14 -13.27 -9.39
N ASP A 208 -42.04 -12.30 -9.19
CA ASP A 208 -43.45 -12.59 -8.92
C ASP A 208 -44.16 -12.83 -10.27
#